data_AF-A0A521DN20-F1
#
_entry.id   AF-A0A521DN20-F1
#
_cell.length_a   1.000
_cell.length_b   1.000
_cell.length_c   1.000
_cell.angle_alpha   90.00
_cell.angle_beta   90.00
_cell.angle_gamma   90.00
#
_symmetry.space_group_name_H-M   'P 1'
#
loop_
_entity.id
_entity.type
_entity.pdbx_description
1 polymer ?
#
loop_
_entity_poly.entity_id
_entity_poly.type
_entity_poly.pdbx_seq_one_letter_code
_entity_poly.pdbx_strand_id
1 'polypeptide(L)'
;MAHNDTASVDLRVAYRHDVHKLRGRQHGSGRDELFDVPVNDSVPMQADRDAALLSRPDGEPEQTVANHSSPARLSLLTGSVLETGAVPVQYPAITPLIDGSPEELHAAWLTSETAALVNESVYLPYSSLKYHVLLVAALLDAYRAGHAFDDLYLVAEPTSESPPRNADRKARQQAALDADAVVPHRTVLWTEAMTMRLSASPDGPEAWIGPAPVESFADVWNRVSGSPLGREAQWWRHVDAQLRRIRSWSTALQYIEDAVAKDRRGTVEVSG
;
A
#
# COMPACT_ATOMS: atom_id res chain seq x y z
N MET A 1 -7.55 -35.66 3.29
CA MET A 1 -6.15 -35.53 2.82
C MET A 1 -6.14 -34.46 1.71
N ALA A 2 -6.29 -33.19 2.10
CA ALA A 2 -6.42 -32.04 1.18
C ALA A 2 -5.75 -30.82 1.84
N HIS A 3 -4.44 -30.94 2.10
CA HIS A 3 -3.73 -29.95 2.92
C HIS A 3 -2.37 -29.54 2.33
N ASN A 4 -2.20 -29.63 1.00
CA ASN A 4 -0.88 -29.38 0.40
C ASN A 4 -0.88 -28.58 -0.92
N ASP A 5 -1.99 -27.96 -1.32
CA ASP A 5 -2.06 -27.17 -2.56
C ASP A 5 -2.08 -25.65 -2.33
N THR A 6 -2.27 -25.17 -1.10
CA THR A 6 -2.31 -23.72 -0.81
C THR A 6 -0.92 -23.10 -0.61
N ALA A 7 0.06 -23.88 -0.14
CA ALA A 7 1.43 -23.42 0.10
C ALA A 7 2.28 -23.26 -1.18
N SER A 8 1.79 -23.69 -2.35
CA SER A 8 2.53 -23.68 -3.62
C SER A 8 2.38 -22.38 -4.44
N VAL A 9 1.52 -21.45 -4.02
CA VAL A 9 1.29 -20.21 -4.77
C VAL A 9 2.52 -19.30 -4.71
N ASP A 10 3.04 -18.85 -5.85
CA ASP A 10 4.13 -17.87 -5.89
C ASP A 10 3.63 -16.46 -5.49
N LEU A 11 4.24 -15.83 -4.48
CA LEU A 11 3.91 -14.45 -4.06
C LEU A 11 4.21 -13.40 -5.12
N ARG A 12 5.11 -13.69 -6.08
CA ARG A 12 5.42 -12.76 -7.16
C ARG A 12 4.18 -12.33 -7.95
N VAL A 13 3.15 -13.18 -8.03
CA VAL A 13 1.89 -12.86 -8.72
C VAL A 13 1.23 -11.62 -8.14
N ALA A 14 1.25 -11.44 -6.81
CA ALA A 14 0.66 -10.27 -6.15
C ALA A 14 1.36 -8.97 -6.56
N TYR A 15 2.68 -8.98 -6.72
CA TYR A 15 3.45 -7.79 -7.12
C TYR A 15 3.37 -7.48 -8.61
N ARG A 16 2.94 -8.45 -9.43
CA ARG A 16 2.97 -8.38 -10.89
C ARG A 16 1.60 -8.20 -11.52
N HIS A 17 0.50 -8.48 -10.81
CA HIS A 17 -0.86 -8.52 -11.38
C HIS A 17 -1.35 -7.17 -11.95
N ASP A 18 -0.83 -6.06 -11.43
CA ASP A 18 -1.40 -4.74 -11.69
C ASP A 18 -0.43 -3.74 -12.35
N VAL A 19 0.70 -4.26 -12.84
CA VAL A 19 1.79 -3.48 -13.44
C VAL A 19 1.35 -2.72 -14.69
N HIS A 20 0.33 -3.18 -15.40
CA HIS A 20 -0.23 -2.46 -16.55
C HIS A 20 -0.76 -1.05 -16.17
N LYS A 21 -1.16 -0.81 -14.92
CA LYS A 21 -1.60 0.52 -14.44
C LYS A 21 -0.46 1.54 -14.42
N LEU A 22 0.77 1.12 -14.11
CA LEU A 22 1.98 1.97 -14.19
C LEU A 22 2.21 2.52 -15.62
N ARG A 23 1.62 1.89 -16.63
CA ARG A 23 1.75 2.26 -18.04
C ARG A 23 0.53 3.04 -18.56
N GLY A 24 -0.42 3.37 -17.69
CA GLY A 24 -1.65 4.06 -18.04
C GLY A 24 -2.60 3.23 -18.90
N ARG A 25 -2.54 1.90 -18.78
CA ARG A 25 -3.39 0.97 -19.52
C ARG A 25 -4.55 0.48 -18.65
N GLN A 26 -5.68 0.15 -19.27
CA GLN A 26 -6.81 -0.49 -18.59
C GLN A 26 -6.64 -2.02 -18.55
N HIS A 27 -7.34 -2.68 -17.61
CA HIS A 27 -7.47 -4.14 -17.58
C HIS A 27 -7.93 -4.67 -18.94
N GLY A 28 -7.28 -5.74 -19.43
CA GLY A 28 -7.57 -6.34 -20.74
C GLY A 28 -6.76 -5.80 -21.93
N SER A 29 -5.81 -4.88 -21.69
CA SER A 29 -4.90 -4.34 -22.73
C SER A 29 -3.39 -4.54 -22.43
N GLY A 30 -3.10 -5.43 -21.48
CA GLY A 30 -1.75 -5.77 -21.06
C GLY A 30 -1.01 -6.66 -22.08
N ARG A 31 0.32 -6.58 -22.07
CA ARG A 31 1.12 -7.73 -22.47
C ARG A 31 1.21 -8.61 -21.25
N ASP A 32 1.12 -9.92 -21.44
CA ASP A 32 1.32 -10.92 -20.37
C ASP A 32 2.79 -10.95 -19.92
N GLU A 33 3.69 -10.22 -20.61
CA GLU A 33 5.11 -10.15 -20.31
C GLU A 33 5.67 -8.72 -20.42
N LEU A 34 6.61 -8.40 -19.53
CA LEU A 34 7.41 -7.17 -19.52
C LEU A 34 8.86 -7.51 -19.15
N PHE A 35 9.83 -7.17 -20.00
CA PHE A 35 11.25 -7.56 -19.83
C PHE A 35 11.42 -9.07 -19.61
N ASP A 36 10.70 -9.89 -20.38
CA ASP A 36 10.69 -11.36 -20.26
C ASP A 36 10.19 -11.87 -18.89
N VAL A 37 9.54 -11.01 -18.10
CA VAL A 37 8.88 -11.35 -16.84
C VAL A 37 7.36 -11.40 -17.05
N PRO A 38 6.70 -12.53 -16.73
CA PRO A 38 5.25 -12.62 -16.75
C PRO A 38 4.59 -11.63 -15.79
N VAL A 39 3.57 -10.90 -16.26
CA VAL A 39 2.87 -9.85 -15.50
C VAL A 39 1.39 -9.82 -15.85
N ASN A 40 0.59 -9.28 -14.93
CA ASN A 40 -0.86 -9.16 -15.04
C ASN A 40 -1.65 -10.47 -15.02
N ASP A 41 -1.04 -11.54 -14.50
CA ASP A 41 -1.75 -12.77 -14.14
C ASP A 41 -2.73 -12.52 -13.00
N SER A 42 -3.85 -13.26 -13.02
CA SER A 42 -4.84 -13.20 -11.93
C SER A 42 -4.26 -13.68 -10.61
N VAL A 43 -4.56 -12.96 -9.53
CA VAL A 43 -4.14 -13.35 -8.18
C VAL A 43 -5.10 -14.39 -7.62
N PRO A 44 -4.60 -15.54 -7.12
CA PRO A 44 -5.46 -16.60 -6.59
C PRO A 44 -6.03 -16.23 -5.20
N MET A 45 -6.87 -17.12 -4.67
CA MET A 45 -7.44 -17.02 -3.32
C MET A 45 -8.26 -15.75 -3.06
N GLN A 46 -8.74 -15.09 -4.13
CA GLN A 46 -9.53 -13.85 -4.07
C GLN A 46 -8.78 -12.65 -3.45
N ALA A 47 -7.47 -12.73 -3.24
CA ALA A 47 -6.71 -11.69 -2.53
C ALA A 47 -6.77 -10.32 -3.22
N ASP A 48 -6.74 -10.28 -4.56
CA ASP A 48 -6.96 -9.04 -5.34
C ASP A 48 -8.36 -8.45 -5.10
N ARG A 49 -9.40 -9.29 -5.24
CA ARG A 49 -10.78 -8.87 -5.01
C ARG A 49 -10.99 -8.32 -3.59
N ASP A 50 -10.46 -8.99 -2.58
CA ASP A 50 -10.62 -8.57 -1.19
C ASP A 50 -9.84 -7.27 -0.91
N ALA A 51 -8.62 -7.13 -1.43
CA ALA A 51 -7.85 -5.88 -1.32
C ALA A 51 -8.54 -4.71 -2.03
N ALA A 52 -9.19 -4.96 -3.17
CA ALA A 52 -10.02 -3.98 -3.86
C ALA A 52 -11.20 -3.55 -2.95
N LEU A 53 -11.92 -4.49 -2.34
CA LEU A 53 -13.04 -4.17 -1.44
C LEU A 53 -12.63 -3.38 -0.17
N LEU A 54 -11.36 -3.46 0.24
CA LEU A 54 -10.81 -2.58 1.29
C LEU A 54 -10.69 -1.12 0.85
N SER A 55 -10.54 -0.86 -0.45
CA SER A 55 -10.19 0.47 -0.96
C SER A 55 -11.26 1.11 -1.84
N ARG A 56 -12.28 0.34 -2.23
CA ARG A 56 -13.42 0.79 -3.04
C ARG A 56 -14.69 0.01 -2.72
N PRO A 57 -15.88 0.63 -2.86
CA PRO A 57 -17.15 -0.07 -2.68
C PRO A 57 -17.36 -1.11 -3.79
N ASP A 58 -18.17 -2.13 -3.49
CA ASP A 58 -18.63 -3.08 -4.50
C ASP A 58 -19.60 -2.40 -5.48
N GLY A 59 -19.61 -2.85 -6.74
CA GLY A 59 -20.44 -2.30 -7.81
C GLY A 59 -19.73 -1.30 -8.75
N GLU A 60 -20.51 -0.58 -9.56
CA GLU A 60 -19.97 0.40 -10.50
C GLU A 60 -19.47 1.64 -9.74
N PRO A 61 -18.17 1.98 -9.83
CA PRO A 61 -17.63 3.09 -9.07
C PRO A 61 -18.12 4.43 -9.64
N GLU A 62 -18.72 5.25 -8.77
CA GLU A 62 -19.02 6.65 -9.11
C GLU A 62 -17.71 7.45 -9.15
N GLN A 63 -17.55 8.30 -10.18
CA GLN A 63 -16.38 9.14 -10.29
C GLN A 63 -16.37 10.18 -9.16
N THR A 64 -15.43 10.04 -8.22
CA THR A 64 -15.38 10.90 -7.02
C THR A 64 -14.84 12.32 -7.30
N VAL A 65 -14.17 12.53 -8.44
CA VAL A 65 -13.71 13.85 -8.90
C VAL A 65 -14.06 14.03 -10.37
N ALA A 66 -14.97 14.96 -10.66
CA ALA A 66 -15.40 15.26 -12.01
C ALA A 66 -14.20 15.61 -12.92
N ASN A 67 -14.21 15.09 -14.15
CA ASN A 67 -13.19 15.31 -15.17
C ASN A 67 -11.78 14.77 -14.84
N HIS A 68 -11.60 14.02 -13.75
CA HIS A 68 -10.33 13.33 -13.50
C HIS A 68 -10.32 11.99 -14.24
N SER A 69 -9.61 11.92 -15.37
CA SER A 69 -9.45 10.70 -16.17
C SER A 69 -8.00 10.18 -16.20
N SER A 70 -7.12 10.78 -15.40
CA SER A 70 -5.70 10.41 -15.35
C SER A 70 -5.46 9.23 -14.41
N PRO A 71 -4.53 8.32 -14.72
CA PRO A 71 -4.02 7.35 -13.74
C PRO A 71 -3.08 7.98 -12.69
N ALA A 72 -2.68 9.25 -12.86
CA ALA A 72 -1.95 9.96 -11.82
C ALA A 72 -2.82 10.16 -10.57
N ARG A 73 -2.23 9.96 -9.39
CA ARG A 73 -2.92 10.09 -8.11
C ARG A 73 -3.07 11.57 -7.69
N LEU A 74 -4.19 11.89 -7.05
CA LEU A 74 -4.38 13.11 -6.28
C LEU A 74 -3.99 12.89 -4.81
N SER A 75 -3.27 13.86 -4.23
CA SER A 75 -3.04 13.84 -2.79
C SER A 75 -4.31 14.28 -2.05
N LEU A 76 -4.82 13.44 -1.14
CA LEU A 76 -5.91 13.85 -0.25
C LEU A 76 -5.45 14.97 0.70
N LEU A 77 -4.15 15.01 1.02
CA LEU A 77 -3.60 16.01 1.94
C LEU A 77 -3.51 17.42 1.34
N THR A 78 -3.23 17.53 0.03
CA THR A 78 -3.07 18.84 -0.63
C THR A 78 -4.12 19.12 -1.70
N GLY A 79 -4.92 18.14 -2.09
CA GLY A 79 -5.86 18.21 -3.20
C GLY A 79 -5.19 18.28 -4.59
N SER A 80 -3.86 18.22 -4.68
CA SER A 80 -3.12 18.45 -5.92
C SER A 80 -2.74 17.13 -6.60
N VAL A 81 -2.65 17.16 -7.94
CA VAL A 81 -1.89 16.16 -8.70
C VAL A 81 -0.43 16.32 -8.30
N LEU A 82 0.19 15.27 -7.76
CA LEU A 82 1.56 15.38 -7.24
C LEU A 82 2.58 15.61 -8.36
N GLU A 83 2.38 14.98 -9.52
CA GLU A 83 3.29 15.12 -10.65
C GLU A 83 2.57 14.92 -11.99
N THR A 84 2.56 15.96 -12.82
CA THR A 84 1.99 15.90 -14.18
C THR A 84 2.90 15.04 -15.05
N GLY A 85 2.37 13.98 -15.66
CA GLY A 85 3.16 13.04 -16.46
C GLY A 85 3.79 11.89 -15.69
N ALA A 86 3.42 11.68 -14.42
CA ALA A 86 3.84 10.52 -13.62
C ALA A 86 3.50 9.17 -14.28
N VAL A 87 2.54 9.16 -15.20
CA VAL A 87 2.12 8.00 -15.99
C VAL A 87 2.12 8.38 -17.47
N PRO A 88 2.68 7.55 -18.39
CA PRO A 88 3.29 6.24 -18.12
C PRO A 88 4.64 6.35 -17.41
N VAL A 89 4.83 5.48 -16.42
CA VAL A 89 6.08 5.32 -15.69
C VAL A 89 7.19 4.88 -16.65
N GLN A 90 8.38 5.46 -16.49
CA GLN A 90 9.54 5.08 -17.28
C GLN A 90 9.97 3.65 -16.98
N TYR A 91 10.28 2.90 -18.05
CA TYR A 91 10.67 1.48 -18.01
C TYR A 91 11.73 1.11 -16.93
N PRO A 92 12.83 1.86 -16.72
CA PRO A 92 13.83 1.55 -15.68
C PRO A 92 13.33 1.68 -14.24
N ALA A 93 12.16 2.30 -14.03
CA ALA A 93 11.50 2.38 -12.73
C ALA A 93 10.53 1.20 -12.49
N ILE A 94 10.16 0.46 -13.54
CA ILE A 94 9.26 -0.70 -13.44
C ILE A 94 10.04 -1.99 -13.15
N THR A 95 11.23 -2.19 -13.75
CA THR A 95 12.01 -3.43 -13.60
C THR A 95 12.16 -3.89 -12.14
N PRO A 96 12.54 -3.02 -11.17
CA PRO A 96 12.69 -3.45 -9.77
C PRO A 96 11.37 -3.87 -9.11
N LEU A 97 10.22 -3.49 -9.68
CA LEU A 97 8.89 -3.83 -9.16
C LEU A 97 8.36 -5.18 -9.69
N ILE A 98 9.07 -5.80 -10.65
CA ILE A 98 8.65 -7.07 -11.26
C ILE A 98 9.75 -8.13 -11.25
N ASP A 99 11.02 -7.75 -11.21
CA ASP A 99 12.15 -8.67 -11.26
C ASP A 99 12.84 -8.77 -9.89
N GLY A 100 12.91 -9.99 -9.34
CA GLY A 100 13.43 -10.27 -8.00
C GLY A 100 12.78 -11.46 -7.29
N SER A 101 13.30 -11.79 -6.10
CA SER A 101 12.64 -12.65 -5.13
C SER A 101 11.34 -12.00 -4.60
N PRO A 102 10.40 -12.78 -4.05
CA PRO A 102 9.21 -12.19 -3.44
C PRO A 102 9.52 -11.07 -2.42
N GLU A 103 10.53 -11.28 -1.58
CA GLU A 103 10.96 -10.33 -0.55
C GLU A 103 11.58 -9.07 -1.17
N GLU A 104 12.39 -9.23 -2.21
CA GLU A 104 12.94 -8.10 -2.99
C GLU A 104 11.83 -7.27 -3.63
N LEU A 105 10.79 -7.93 -4.18
CA LEU A 105 9.63 -7.25 -4.75
C LEU A 105 8.81 -6.55 -3.68
N HIS A 106 8.60 -7.18 -2.51
CA HIS A 106 7.93 -6.55 -1.38
C HIS A 106 8.63 -5.26 -0.96
N ALA A 107 9.95 -5.32 -0.74
CA ALA A 107 10.77 -4.17 -0.41
C ALA A 107 10.74 -3.08 -1.49
N ALA A 108 10.78 -3.48 -2.78
CA ALA A 108 10.70 -2.56 -3.89
C ALA A 108 9.35 -1.81 -3.93
N TRP A 109 8.23 -2.51 -3.76
CA TRP A 109 6.90 -1.91 -3.70
C TRP A 109 6.71 -1.05 -2.45
N LEU A 110 7.12 -1.53 -1.28
CA LEU A 110 7.01 -0.83 0.01
C LEU A 110 7.72 0.54 -0.01
N THR A 111 8.85 0.62 -0.71
CA THR A 111 9.68 1.84 -0.80
C THR A 111 9.50 2.64 -2.09
N SER A 112 8.58 2.22 -2.97
CA SER A 112 8.39 2.83 -4.29
C SER A 112 7.71 4.20 -4.23
N GLU A 113 8.45 5.25 -4.58
CA GLU A 113 7.88 6.57 -4.84
C GLU A 113 7.08 6.59 -6.15
N THR A 114 7.54 5.84 -7.15
CA THR A 114 6.91 5.79 -8.47
C THR A 114 5.51 5.17 -8.43
N ALA A 115 5.34 4.05 -7.72
CA ALA A 115 4.03 3.42 -7.59
C ALA A 115 3.07 4.26 -6.73
N ALA A 116 3.60 5.06 -5.78
CA ALA A 116 2.80 5.97 -4.95
C ALA A 116 2.21 7.15 -5.73
N LEU A 117 2.68 7.42 -6.96
CA LEU A 117 2.13 8.47 -7.83
C LEU A 117 0.95 7.99 -8.68
N VAL A 118 0.61 6.70 -8.64
CA VAL A 118 -0.41 6.09 -9.50
C VAL A 118 -1.62 5.71 -8.66
N ASN A 119 -2.82 6.08 -9.11
CA ASN A 119 -4.04 5.66 -8.46
C ASN A 119 -4.35 4.18 -8.75
N GLU A 120 -5.07 3.53 -7.85
CA GLU A 120 -5.54 2.16 -8.07
C GLU A 120 -6.64 2.15 -9.15
N SER A 121 -7.48 3.18 -9.15
CA SER A 121 -8.61 3.36 -10.06
C SER A 121 -8.79 4.83 -10.41
N VAL A 122 -9.02 5.12 -11.69
CA VAL A 122 -9.30 6.48 -12.18
C VAL A 122 -10.58 7.08 -11.60
N TYR A 123 -11.53 6.24 -11.14
CA TYR A 123 -12.76 6.67 -10.47
C TYR A 123 -12.51 7.11 -9.02
N LEU A 124 -11.39 6.68 -8.43
CA LEU A 124 -10.98 6.92 -7.06
C LEU A 124 -9.56 7.50 -7.05
N PRO A 125 -9.36 8.74 -7.51
CA PRO A 125 -8.04 9.29 -7.75
C PRO A 125 -7.20 9.51 -6.49
N TYR A 126 -7.79 9.40 -5.30
CA TYR A 126 -7.08 9.42 -4.02
C TYR A 126 -6.60 8.03 -3.57
N SER A 127 -7.01 6.95 -4.24
CA SER A 127 -6.49 5.59 -4.00
C SER A 127 -5.03 5.48 -4.45
N SER A 128 -4.34 4.44 -4.02
CA SER A 128 -2.92 4.23 -4.34
C SER A 128 -2.66 2.83 -4.85
N LEU A 129 -2.07 2.73 -6.04
CA LEU A 129 -1.65 1.46 -6.64
C LEU A 129 -0.64 0.73 -5.76
N LYS A 130 0.33 1.47 -5.19
CA LYS A 130 1.31 0.93 -4.25
C LYS A 130 0.63 0.19 -3.10
N TYR A 131 -0.29 0.85 -2.42
CA TYR A 131 -0.92 0.28 -1.24
C TYR A 131 -1.96 -0.79 -1.59
N HIS A 132 -2.62 -0.70 -2.74
CA HIS A 132 -3.43 -1.81 -3.26
C HIS A 132 -2.57 -3.08 -3.40
N VAL A 133 -1.45 -3.01 -4.14
CA VAL A 133 -0.56 -4.16 -4.36
C VAL A 133 0.01 -4.71 -3.05
N LEU A 134 0.38 -3.85 -2.09
CA LEU A 134 0.86 -4.28 -0.78
C LEU A 134 -0.24 -5.00 0.03
N LEU A 135 -1.49 -4.52 -0.03
CA LEU A 135 -2.64 -5.19 0.60
C LEU A 135 -2.92 -6.55 -0.06
N VAL A 136 -2.85 -6.65 -1.39
CA VAL A 136 -2.98 -7.92 -2.12
C VAL A 136 -1.94 -8.93 -1.66
N ALA A 137 -0.68 -8.51 -1.55
CA ALA A 137 0.40 -9.39 -1.09
C ALA A 137 0.20 -9.84 0.36
N ALA A 138 -0.22 -8.95 1.25
CA ALA A 138 -0.47 -9.27 2.65
C ALA A 138 -1.64 -10.26 2.83
N LEU A 139 -2.74 -10.07 2.08
CA LEU A 139 -3.86 -11.00 2.08
C LEU A 139 -3.46 -12.35 1.46
N LEU A 140 -2.72 -12.35 0.35
CA LEU A 140 -2.26 -13.59 -0.26
C LEU A 140 -1.29 -14.37 0.65
N ASP A 141 -0.44 -13.69 1.42
CA ASP A 141 0.42 -14.30 2.44
C ASP A 141 -0.37 -14.90 3.60
N ALA A 142 -1.45 -14.24 4.03
CA ALA A 142 -2.34 -14.79 5.05
C ALA A 142 -3.11 -16.02 4.53
N TYR A 143 -3.68 -15.92 3.33
CA TYR A 143 -4.54 -16.95 2.76
C TYR A 143 -3.77 -18.23 2.41
N ARG A 144 -2.53 -18.11 1.91
CA ARG A 144 -1.65 -19.29 1.70
C ARG A 144 -1.33 -20.02 3.00
N ALA A 145 -1.26 -19.28 4.11
CA ALA A 145 -0.97 -19.81 5.44
C ALA A 145 -2.22 -20.42 6.10
N GLY A 146 -3.37 -20.39 5.41
CA GLY A 146 -4.61 -20.99 5.85
C GLY A 146 -5.48 -20.07 6.72
N HIS A 147 -5.13 -18.79 6.82
CA HIS A 147 -5.95 -17.80 7.52
C HIS A 147 -7.05 -17.26 6.60
N ALA A 148 -8.24 -17.05 7.15
CA ALA A 148 -9.31 -16.31 6.50
C ALA A 148 -9.16 -14.80 6.75
N PHE A 149 -9.95 -13.98 6.05
CA PHE A 149 -9.93 -12.53 6.23
C PHE A 149 -10.24 -12.12 7.68
N ASP A 150 -11.21 -12.80 8.30
CA ASP A 150 -11.67 -12.51 9.66
C ASP A 150 -10.72 -13.00 10.76
N ASP A 151 -9.62 -13.68 10.40
CA ASP A 151 -8.52 -13.97 11.32
C ASP A 151 -7.56 -12.77 11.48
N LEU A 152 -7.68 -11.73 10.64
CA LEU A 152 -6.65 -10.72 10.48
C LEU A 152 -6.84 -9.50 11.39
N TYR A 153 -5.70 -8.98 11.81
CA TYR A 153 -5.55 -7.76 12.60
C TYR A 153 -4.64 -6.79 11.87
N LEU A 154 -4.96 -5.51 11.96
CA LEU A 154 -4.04 -4.43 11.67
C LEU A 154 -3.17 -4.22 12.90
N VAL A 155 -1.87 -4.43 12.79
CA VAL A 155 -0.88 -4.00 13.79
C VAL A 155 -0.32 -2.66 13.33
N ALA A 156 -0.33 -1.65 14.20
CA ALA A 156 0.20 -0.32 13.92
C ALA A 156 0.99 0.19 15.13
N GLU A 157 2.27 0.46 14.91
CA GLU A 157 3.20 0.83 15.97
C GLU A 157 4.12 1.98 15.54
N PRO A 158 4.62 2.81 16.48
CA PRO A 158 5.67 3.76 16.19
C PRO A 158 6.88 3.05 15.59
N THR A 159 7.47 3.65 14.56
CA THR A 159 8.62 3.04 13.88
C THR A 159 9.84 2.95 14.78
N SER A 160 10.37 1.74 14.97
CA SER A 160 11.66 1.48 15.63
C SER A 160 12.85 1.74 14.71
N GLU A 161 12.74 1.34 13.44
CA GLU A 161 13.77 1.47 12.41
C GLU A 161 13.24 2.28 11.24
N SER A 162 13.75 3.51 11.06
CA SER A 162 13.21 4.44 10.07
C SER A 162 13.76 4.20 8.66
N PRO A 163 12.93 4.31 7.60
CA PRO A 163 13.42 4.26 6.23
C PRO A 163 14.40 5.41 5.93
N PRO A 164 15.53 5.16 5.25
CA PRO A 164 16.51 6.19 4.97
C PRO A 164 15.97 7.18 3.91
N ARG A 165 15.80 8.45 4.28
CA ARG A 165 15.12 9.44 3.42
C ARG A 165 15.90 9.98 2.24
N ASN A 166 17.21 10.18 2.40
CA ASN A 166 18.06 10.75 1.34
C ASN A 166 18.87 9.67 0.63
N ALA A 167 18.41 8.43 0.72
CA ALA A 167 18.99 7.30 0.04
C ALA A 167 18.36 7.16 -1.34
N ASP A 168 19.17 6.73 -2.30
CA ASP A 168 18.63 6.31 -3.59
C ASP A 168 17.68 5.11 -3.42
N ARG A 169 16.94 4.80 -4.50
CA ARG A 169 15.97 3.71 -4.52
C ARG A 169 16.56 2.37 -4.06
N LYS A 170 17.79 2.05 -4.48
CA LYS A 170 18.42 0.75 -4.18
C LYS A 170 18.77 0.66 -2.69
N ALA A 171 19.33 1.73 -2.13
CA ALA A 171 19.65 1.79 -0.71
C ALA A 171 18.39 1.76 0.17
N ARG A 172 17.29 2.38 -0.25
CA ARG A 172 16.00 2.26 0.44
C ARG A 172 15.43 0.85 0.40
N GLN A 173 15.46 0.20 -0.76
CA GLN A 173 15.03 -1.19 -0.90
C GLN A 173 15.87 -2.11 -0.02
N GLN A 174 17.20 -1.94 -0.01
CA GLN A 174 18.08 -2.72 0.85
C GLN A 174 17.77 -2.50 2.33
N ALA A 175 17.54 -1.25 2.75
CA ALA A 175 17.16 -0.96 4.13
C ALA A 175 15.83 -1.62 4.54
N ALA A 176 14.88 -1.78 3.62
CA ALA A 176 13.65 -2.52 3.91
C ALA A 176 13.89 -4.04 4.03
N LEU A 177 14.86 -4.59 3.29
CA LEU A 177 15.25 -6.00 3.41
C LEU A 177 16.00 -6.30 4.71
N ASP A 178 16.76 -5.32 5.21
CA ASP A 178 17.61 -5.47 6.39
C ASP A 178 16.89 -5.12 7.71
N ALA A 179 15.74 -4.43 7.65
CA ALA A 179 15.02 -3.95 8.84
C ALA A 179 14.18 -5.04 9.50
N ASP A 180 14.40 -5.27 10.80
CA ASP A 180 13.61 -6.23 11.60
C ASP A 180 12.14 -5.79 11.72
N ALA A 181 11.89 -4.47 11.67
CA ALA A 181 10.55 -3.90 11.66
C ALA A 181 9.74 -4.27 10.39
N VAL A 182 10.39 -4.65 9.29
CA VAL A 182 9.74 -5.01 8.03
C VAL A 182 9.57 -6.52 7.94
N VAL A 183 8.35 -6.98 8.23
CA VAL A 183 7.97 -8.37 7.99
C VAL A 183 7.63 -8.55 6.50
N PRO A 184 8.32 -9.43 5.77
CA PRO A 184 8.05 -9.66 4.35
C PRO A 184 6.58 -9.97 4.08
N HIS A 185 6.05 -9.36 3.01
CA HIS A 185 4.67 -9.49 2.51
C HIS A 185 3.56 -8.92 3.40
N ARG A 186 3.76 -8.92 4.71
CA ARG A 186 2.77 -8.48 5.71
C ARG A 186 2.83 -7.00 6.00
N THR A 187 4.01 -6.40 5.92
CA THR A 187 4.18 -4.95 6.15
C THR A 187 3.63 -4.18 4.97
N VAL A 188 2.60 -3.37 5.22
CA VAL A 188 1.92 -2.59 4.18
C VAL A 188 2.29 -1.10 4.23
N LEU A 189 2.86 -0.64 5.35
CA LEU A 189 3.37 0.73 5.49
C LEU A 189 4.64 0.70 6.32
N TRP A 190 5.67 1.38 5.83
CA TRP A 190 6.91 1.63 6.58
C TRP A 190 7.33 3.07 6.36
N THR A 191 7.15 3.89 7.39
CA THR A 191 7.49 5.32 7.38
C THR A 191 8.31 5.65 8.62
N GLU A 192 8.79 6.88 8.76
CA GLU A 192 9.43 7.28 10.02
C GLU A 192 8.46 7.57 11.17
N ALA A 193 7.16 7.67 10.89
CA ALA A 193 6.18 7.90 11.93
C ALA A 193 5.69 6.58 12.53
N MET A 194 5.41 5.61 11.66
CA MET A 194 4.88 4.31 12.04
C MET A 194 5.17 3.21 11.01
N THR A 195 5.05 1.98 11.49
CA THR A 195 4.98 0.76 10.68
C THR A 195 3.58 0.16 10.82
N MET A 196 3.02 -0.34 9.72
CA MET A 196 1.74 -1.05 9.73
C MET A 196 1.85 -2.39 8.99
N ARG A 197 1.26 -3.44 9.56
CA ARG A 197 1.23 -4.78 8.98
C ARG A 197 -0.11 -5.48 9.23
N LEU A 198 -0.48 -6.40 8.33
CA LEU A 198 -1.57 -7.34 8.58
C LEU A 198 -1.01 -8.62 9.21
N SER A 199 -1.66 -9.12 10.27
CA SER A 199 -1.24 -10.34 10.96
C SER A 199 -2.42 -11.14 11.49
N ALA A 200 -2.35 -12.48 11.40
CA ALA A 200 -3.26 -13.40 12.09
C ALA A 200 -2.80 -13.72 13.53
N SER A 201 -1.62 -13.25 13.92
CA SER A 201 -1.06 -13.40 15.27
C SER A 201 -0.40 -12.07 15.62
N PRO A 202 -1.19 -11.06 15.99
CA PRO A 202 -0.66 -9.74 16.29
C PRO A 202 0.26 -9.79 17.51
N ASP A 203 1.33 -9.01 17.44
CA ASP A 203 2.20 -8.68 18.56
C ASP A 203 2.40 -7.16 18.52
N GLY A 204 2.07 -6.48 19.62
CA GLY A 204 1.99 -5.02 19.70
C GLY A 204 0.58 -4.46 19.45
N PRO A 205 0.46 -3.13 19.30
CA PRO A 205 -0.82 -2.45 19.23
C PRO A 205 -1.60 -2.77 17.96
N GLU A 206 -2.83 -3.24 18.12
CA GLU A 206 -3.59 -3.90 17.07
C GLU A 206 -5.09 -3.57 17.09
N ALA A 207 -5.75 -3.84 15.96
CA ALA A 207 -7.20 -3.89 15.85
C ALA A 207 -7.64 -4.95 14.84
N TRP A 208 -8.70 -5.69 15.18
CA TRP A 208 -9.35 -6.61 14.26
C TRP A 208 -9.95 -5.86 13.05
N ILE A 209 -9.65 -6.35 11.84
CA ILE A 209 -10.01 -5.66 10.60
C ILE A 209 -11.46 -5.86 10.18
N GLY A 210 -12.14 -6.85 10.78
CA GLY A 210 -13.57 -7.12 10.59
C GLY A 210 -13.83 -8.48 9.95
N PRO A 211 -15.13 -8.84 9.78
CA PRO A 211 -15.52 -10.18 9.34
C PRO A 211 -15.45 -10.38 7.82
N ALA A 212 -15.30 -9.29 7.05
CA ALA A 212 -15.30 -9.30 5.59
C ALA A 212 -14.57 -8.05 5.06
N PRO A 213 -13.98 -8.13 3.86
CA PRO A 213 -13.31 -7.00 3.24
C PRO A 213 -14.31 -5.90 2.87
N VAL A 214 -14.12 -4.73 3.46
CA VAL A 214 -14.92 -3.52 3.24
C VAL A 214 -14.08 -2.27 3.49
N GLU A 215 -14.53 -1.11 2.99
CA GLU A 215 -13.93 0.20 3.31
C GLU A 215 -14.21 0.59 4.78
N SER A 216 -13.42 0.02 5.69
CA SER A 216 -13.54 0.15 7.15
C SER A 216 -12.32 0.76 7.83
N PHE A 217 -11.37 1.35 7.08
CA PHE A 217 -10.11 1.82 7.67
C PHE A 217 -10.33 2.72 8.90
N ALA A 218 -11.20 3.73 8.79
CA ALA A 218 -11.54 4.62 9.91
C ALA A 218 -12.04 3.87 11.15
N ASP A 219 -12.88 2.86 10.98
CA ASP A 219 -13.42 2.08 12.08
C ASP A 219 -12.34 1.20 12.73
N VAL A 220 -11.47 0.61 11.93
CA VAL A 220 -10.33 -0.18 12.41
C VAL A 220 -9.33 0.72 13.13
N TRP A 221 -8.97 1.86 12.54
CA TRP A 221 -8.06 2.87 13.13
C TRP A 221 -8.58 3.38 14.48
N ASN A 222 -9.89 3.58 14.61
CA ASN A 222 -10.51 3.97 15.89
C ASN A 222 -10.38 2.91 16.99
N ARG A 223 -10.17 1.64 16.62
CA ARG A 223 -10.05 0.51 17.55
C ARG A 223 -8.62 0.10 17.84
N VAL A 224 -7.62 0.62 17.11
CA VAL A 224 -6.21 0.25 17.34
C VAL A 224 -5.85 0.59 18.77
N SER A 225 -5.36 -0.41 19.50
CA SER A 225 -4.93 -0.23 20.88
C SER A 225 -3.75 0.74 20.95
N GLY A 226 -3.58 1.43 22.08
CA GLY A 226 -2.47 2.38 22.26
C GLY A 226 -2.57 3.67 21.42
N SER A 227 -1.43 4.33 21.22
CA SER A 227 -1.31 5.57 20.42
C SER A 227 -0.26 5.36 19.32
N PRO A 228 -0.64 4.79 18.17
CA PRO A 228 0.31 4.42 17.10
C PRO A 228 1.12 5.60 16.58
N LEU A 229 0.53 6.79 16.59
CA LEU A 229 1.16 8.04 16.15
C LEU A 229 2.00 8.72 17.24
N GLY A 230 1.87 8.31 18.51
CA GLY A 230 2.76 8.67 19.62
C GLY A 230 3.15 10.14 19.76
N ARG A 231 2.29 11.12 19.44
CA ARG A 231 2.75 12.53 19.29
C ARG A 231 1.79 13.58 19.86
N GLU A 232 2.35 14.38 20.77
CA GLU A 232 1.81 15.61 21.38
C GLU A 232 1.66 16.77 20.38
N ALA A 233 2.34 16.69 19.23
CA ALA A 233 2.38 17.76 18.24
C ALA A 233 1.01 17.98 17.56
N GLN A 234 0.63 19.24 17.40
CA GLN A 234 -0.65 19.65 16.80
C GLN A 234 -0.87 19.07 15.39
N TRP A 235 0.19 18.96 14.59
CA TRP A 235 0.14 18.38 13.24
C TRP A 235 -0.34 16.92 13.25
N TRP A 236 0.24 16.08 14.11
CA TRP A 236 -0.10 14.66 14.17
C TRP A 236 -1.49 14.40 14.76
N ARG A 237 -2.00 15.30 15.62
CA ARG A 237 -3.41 15.29 16.03
C ARG A 237 -4.36 15.58 14.87
N HIS A 238 -3.99 16.48 13.95
CA HIS A 238 -4.78 16.73 12.74
C HIS A 238 -4.78 15.51 11.81
N VAL A 239 -3.62 14.90 11.59
CA VAL A 239 -3.48 13.67 10.79
C VAL A 239 -4.34 12.54 11.37
N ASP A 240 -4.27 12.30 12.69
CA ASP A 240 -5.09 11.30 13.37
C ASP A 240 -6.59 11.57 13.19
N ALA A 241 -7.03 12.81 13.36
CA ALA A 241 -8.43 13.19 13.18
C ALA A 241 -8.94 12.96 11.74
N GLN A 242 -8.09 13.09 10.73
CA GLN A 242 -8.45 12.76 9.34
C GLN A 242 -8.47 11.24 9.11
N LEU A 243 -7.51 10.49 9.64
CA LEU A 243 -7.50 9.02 9.55
C LEU A 243 -8.78 8.39 10.09
N ARG A 244 -9.35 8.95 11.17
CA ARG A 244 -10.65 8.55 11.75
C ARG A 244 -11.87 8.82 10.86
N ARG A 245 -11.68 9.34 9.64
CA ARG A 245 -12.74 9.63 8.65
C ARG A 245 -12.52 8.94 7.30
N ILE A 246 -11.28 8.53 7.01
CA ILE A 246 -10.94 7.88 5.73
C ILE A 246 -11.33 6.41 5.81
N ARG A 247 -12.23 5.98 4.93
CA ARG A 247 -12.74 4.60 4.88
C ARG A 247 -11.88 3.67 4.02
N SER A 248 -11.41 4.19 2.88
CA SER A 248 -10.56 3.45 1.95
C SER A 248 -9.16 3.22 2.53
N TRP A 249 -8.74 1.96 2.56
CA TRP A 249 -7.44 1.56 3.11
C TRP A 249 -6.27 2.13 2.31
N SER A 250 -6.25 1.97 0.99
CA SER A 250 -5.13 2.47 0.16
C SER A 250 -5.01 4.00 0.22
N THR A 251 -6.13 4.73 0.30
CA THR A 251 -6.12 6.18 0.52
C THR A 251 -5.58 6.56 1.89
N ALA A 252 -5.94 5.85 2.95
CA ALA A 252 -5.46 6.15 4.30
C ALA A 252 -3.95 5.92 4.45
N LEU A 253 -3.45 4.79 3.95
CA LEU A 253 -2.01 4.48 3.96
C LEU A 253 -1.22 5.54 3.18
N GLN A 254 -1.74 5.95 2.02
CA GLN A 254 -1.14 7.02 1.24
C GLN A 254 -1.20 8.39 1.91
N TYR A 255 -2.29 8.69 2.62
CA TYR A 255 -2.42 9.93 3.38
C TYR A 255 -1.35 10.02 4.48
N ILE A 256 -1.01 8.90 5.14
CA ILE A 256 0.07 8.84 6.12
C ILE A 256 1.42 9.14 5.46
N GLU A 257 1.73 8.50 4.33
CA GLU A 257 2.98 8.75 3.59
C GLU A 257 3.09 10.22 3.15
N ASP A 258 2.00 10.80 2.60
CA ASP A 258 1.95 12.20 2.21
C ASP A 258 2.15 13.14 3.43
N ALA A 259 1.58 12.78 4.60
CA ALA A 259 1.71 13.54 5.83
C ALA A 259 3.14 13.51 6.40
N VAL A 260 3.78 12.34 6.37
CA VAL A 260 5.18 12.14 6.75
C VAL A 260 6.13 12.93 5.85
N ALA A 261 5.80 13.09 4.57
CA ALA A 261 6.54 13.94 3.64
C ALA A 261 6.31 15.44 3.91
N LYS A 262 5.08 15.86 4.27
CA LYS A 262 4.74 17.26 4.55
C LYS A 262 5.28 17.78 5.88
N ASP A 263 5.22 17.00 6.96
CA ASP A 263 5.76 17.37 8.29
C ASP A 263 7.19 17.91 8.20
N ARG A 264 7.97 17.34 7.27
CA ARG A 264 9.34 17.76 6.98
C ARG A 264 9.51 19.04 6.16
N ARG A 265 8.56 19.40 5.29
CA ARG A 265 8.64 20.67 4.55
C ARG A 265 8.47 21.87 5.48
N GLY A 266 7.58 21.72 6.48
CA GLY A 266 7.34 22.76 7.49
C GLY A 266 8.50 23.00 8.46
N THR A 267 9.41 22.03 8.66
CA THR A 267 10.59 22.20 9.52
C THR A 267 11.79 22.83 8.79
N VAL A 268 11.88 22.69 7.47
CA VAL A 268 12.97 23.28 6.66
C VAL A 268 12.72 24.76 6.34
N GLU A 269 11.46 25.17 6.13
CA GLU A 269 11.10 26.57 5.80
C GLU A 269 11.23 27.57 6.96
N VAL A 270 11.41 27.10 8.20
CA VAL A 270 11.55 27.97 9.40
C VAL A 270 13.03 28.29 9.72
N SER A 271 13.98 27.77 8.94
CA SER A 271 15.42 27.99 9.14
C SER A 271 16.09 28.90 8.10
N GLY A 272 15.32 29.73 7.40
CA GLY A 272 15.79 30.67 6.37
C GLY A 272 15.60 32.13 6.75
#